data_AF-A0A1H3UDF0-F1
#
_entry.id   AF-A0A1H3UDF0-F1
#
_cell.length_a   1.000
_cell.length_b   1.000
_cell.length_c   1.000
_cell.angle_alpha   90.00
_cell.angle_beta   90.00
_cell.angle_gamma   90.00
#
_symmetry.space_group_name_H-M   'P 1'
#
loop_
_entity.id
_entity.type
_entity.pdbx_description
1 polymer ?
#
loop_
_entity_poly.entity_id
_entity_poly.type
_entity_poly.pdbx_seq_one_letter_code
_entity_poly.pdbx_strand_id
1 'polypeptide(L)' 'MFNTPDMALQHELLTYVAGEIDAGRICTTLDTVMSPINAQKMREAHRLIETGTAKGKVVIEGF' A
#
# COMPACT_ATOMS: atom_id res chain seq x y z
N MET A 1 0.02 -18.31 14.71
CA MET A 1 -0.24 -18.23 13.26
C MET A 1 -1.75 -18.35 13.08
N PHE A 2 -2.42 -17.27 12.68
CA PHE A 2 -3.88 -17.22 12.58
C PHE A 2 -4.28 -17.67 11.17
N ASN A 3 -4.46 -18.97 10.98
CA ASN A 3 -4.98 -19.50 9.73
C ASN A 3 -6.50 -19.47 9.80
N THR A 4 -7.10 -18.50 9.15
CA THR A 4 -8.55 -18.43 9.02
C THR A 4 -9.01 -19.21 7.79
N PRO A 5 -10.22 -19.80 7.79
CA PRO A 5 -10.71 -20.60 6.66
C PRO A 5 -10.82 -19.81 5.33
N ASP A 6 -10.83 -18.48 5.41
CA ASP A 6 -11.04 -17.53 4.32
C ASP A 6 -9.75 -16.88 3.80
N MET A 7 -8.57 -17.33 4.21
CA MET A 7 -7.30 -16.76 3.73
C MET A 7 -7.17 -16.75 2.20
N ALA A 8 -7.80 -17.70 1.50
CA ALA A 8 -7.83 -17.73 0.04
C ALA A 8 -8.61 -16.55 -0.57
N LEU A 9 -9.63 -16.02 0.12
CA LEU A 9 -10.46 -14.91 -0.37
C LEU A 9 -9.64 -13.63 -0.56
N GLN A 10 -8.62 -13.40 0.27
CA GLN A 10 -7.75 -12.24 0.09
C GLN A 10 -7.00 -12.29 -1.26
N HIS A 11 -6.53 -13.48 -1.66
CA HIS A 11 -5.87 -13.66 -2.95
C HIS A 11 -6.83 -13.42 -4.13
N GLU A 12 -8.06 -13.94 -4.04
CA GLU A 12 -9.10 -13.73 -5.05
C GLU A 12 -9.45 -12.25 -5.19
N LEU A 13 -9.62 -11.54 -4.07
CA LEU A 13 -9.90 -10.10 -4.06
C LEU A 13 -8.76 -9.28 -4.67
N LEU A 14 -7.51 -9.60 -4.35
CA LEU A 14 -6.35 -8.91 -4.93
C LEU A 14 -6.23 -9.17 -6.44
N THR A 15 -6.55 -10.39 -6.89
CA THR A 15 -6.56 -10.74 -8.32
C THR A 15 -7.64 -9.97 -9.07
N TYR A 16 -8.85 -9.88 -8.49
CA TYR A 16 -9.93 -9.08 -9.05
C TYR A 16 -9.53 -7.60 -9.17
N VAL A 17 -9.01 -7.01 -8.09
CA VAL A 17 -8.57 -5.59 -8.08
C VAL A 17 -7.49 -5.33 -9.13
N ALA A 18 -6.55 -6.25 -9.35
CA ALA A 18 -5.55 -6.11 -10.41
C ALA A 18 -6.19 -6.01 -11.81
N GLY A 19 -7.15 -6.88 -12.12
CA GLY A 19 -7.90 -6.81 -13.38
C GLY A 19 -8.70 -5.52 -13.56
N GLU A 20 -9.27 -4.98 -12.47
CA GLU A 20 -9.97 -3.69 -12.49
C GLU A 20 -9.03 -2.50 -12.71
N ILE A 21 -7.79 -2.57 -12.19
CA ILE A 21 -6.75 -1.57 -12.44
C ILE A 21 -6.34 -1.61 -13.92
N ASP A 22 -6.09 -2.79 -14.47
CA ASP A 22 -5.73 -2.96 -15.89
C ASP A 22 -6.86 -2.49 -16.82
N ALA A 23 -8.11 -2.70 -16.42
CA ALA A 23 -9.29 -2.20 -17.13
C ALA A 23 -9.54 -0.69 -16.94
N GLY A 24 -8.73 0.00 -16.13
CA GLY A 24 -8.82 1.44 -15.86
C GLY A 24 -10.01 1.85 -14.99
N ARG A 25 -10.70 0.90 -14.34
CA ARG A 25 -11.84 1.18 -13.45
C ARG A 25 -11.40 1.53 -12.02
N ILE A 26 -10.23 1.05 -11.62
CA ILE A 26 -9.57 1.42 -10.35
C ILE A 26 -8.24 2.10 -10.65
N CYS A 27 -7.97 3.21 -9.97
CA CYS A 27 -6.72 3.96 -10.09
C CYS A 27 -5.91 3.86 -8.79
N THR A 28 -4.60 4.02 -8.92
CA THR A 28 -3.70 4.10 -7.75
C THR A 28 -4.08 5.26 -6.83
N THR A 29 -3.88 5.06 -5.53
CA THR A 29 -4.03 6.10 -4.49
C THR A 29 -2.68 6.62 -4.01
N LEU A 30 -1.61 6.34 -4.76
CA LEU A 30 -0.26 6.84 -4.48
C LEU A 30 -0.26 8.37 -4.43
N ASP A 31 0.26 8.91 -3.33
CA ASP A 31 0.38 10.35 -3.11
C ASP A 31 1.85 10.76 -2.89
N THR A 32 2.54 10.05 -2.00
CA THR A 32 3.91 10.38 -1.62
C THR A 32 4.84 9.17 -1.84
N VAL A 33 5.95 9.37 -2.56
CA VAL A 33 7.02 8.38 -2.74
C VAL A 33 8.27 8.83 -1.99
N MET A 34 8.85 7.95 -1.18
CA MET A 34 10.11 8.16 -0.47
C MET A 34 11.16 7.14 -0.92
N SER A 35 12.42 7.56 -1.01
CA SER A 35 13.53 6.68 -1.38
C SER A 35 14.81 7.09 -0.64
N PRO A 36 15.76 6.17 -0.34
CA PRO A 36 15.66 4.71 -0.46
C PRO A 36 14.94 4.06 0.73
N ILE A 37 14.64 2.77 0.63
CA ILE A 37 14.14 1.92 1.72
C ILE A 37 15.21 1.84 2.81
N ASN A 38 15.07 2.67 3.84
CA ASN A 38 15.93 2.63 5.02
C ASN A 38 15.12 3.00 6.28
N ALA A 39 15.71 2.76 7.46
CA ALA A 39 15.05 3.01 8.74
C ALA A 39 14.72 4.49 8.97
N GLN A 40 15.46 5.42 8.36
CA GLN A 40 15.18 6.85 8.48
C GLN A 40 13.90 7.21 7.71
N LYS A 41 13.77 6.76 6.46
CA LYS A 41 12.59 6.97 5.61
C LYS A 41 11.35 6.27 6.15
N MET A 42 11.50 5.07 6.71
CA MET A 42 10.42 4.39 7.44
C MET A 42 9.89 5.26 8.59
N ARG A 43 10.78 5.78 9.44
CA ARG A 43 10.38 6.65 10.58
C ARG A 43 9.72 7.95 10.13
N GLU A 44 10.17 8.52 9.02
CA GLU A 44 9.58 9.72 8.42
C GLU A 44 8.15 9.45 7.90
N ALA A 45 7.97 8.35 7.17
CA ALA A 45 6.65 7.91 6.69
C ALA A 45 5.68 7.63 7.84
N HIS A 46 6.14 6.96 8.91
CA HIS A 46 5.33 6.71 10.10
C HIS A 46 4.84 8.01 10.76
N ARG A 47 5.74 8.98 10.98
CA ARG A 47 5.34 10.29 11.54
C ARG A 47 4.31 10.99 10.67
N LEU A 48 4.47 10.93 9.35
CA LEU A 48 3.53 11.54 8.42
C LEU A 48 2.13 10.92 8.53
N ILE A 49 2.04 9.59 8.63
CA ILE A 49 0.78 8.87 8.81
C ILE A 49 0.15 9.20 10.18
N GLU A 50 0.95 9.24 11.24
CA GLU A 50 0.50 9.57 12.60
C GLU A 50 -0.11 10.97 12.71
N THR A 51 0.30 11.92 11.86
CA THR A 51 -0.31 13.27 11.84
C THR A 51 -1.75 13.30 11.33
N GLY A 52 -2.21 12.24 10.64
CA GLY A 52 -3.53 12.18 10.00
C GLY A 52 -3.74 13.14 8.82
N THR A 53 -2.69 13.88 8.41
CA THR A 53 -2.76 14.84 7.30
C THR A 53 -2.45 14.23 5.94
N ALA A 54 -1.90 13.00 5.94
CA ALA A 54 -1.57 12.28 4.72
C ALA A 54 -2.83 12.00 3.90
N LYS A 55 -2.82 12.42 2.63
CA LYS A 55 -3.84 12.06 1.64
C LYS A 55 -3.32 10.87 0.85
N GLY A 56 -4.18 9.91 0.52
CA GLY A 56 -3.77 8.74 -0.26
C GLY A 56 -2.80 7.81 0.47
N LYS A 57 -1.80 7.29 -0.27
CA LYS A 57 -0.83 6.29 0.20
C LYS A 57 0.61 6.82 0.11
N VAL A 58 1.37 6.57 1.17
CA VAL A 58 2.83 6.79 1.22
C VAL A 58 3.53 5.49 0.83
N VAL A 59 4.43 5.53 -0.14
CA VAL A 59 5.23 4.39 -0.63
C VAL A 59 6.70 4.66 -0.41
N ILE A 60 7.47 3.63 -0.05
CA ILE A 60 8.92 3.70 0.07
C ILE A 60 9.54 2.69 -0.90
N GLU A 61 10.46 3.15 -1.75
CA GLU A 61 11.06 2.34 -2.81
C GLU A 61 12.58 2.59 -2.96
N GLY A 62 13.25 1.67 -3.67
CA GLY A 62 14.70 1.69 -3.87
C GLY A 62 15.44 0.95 -2.76
N PHE A 63 16.09 -0.17 -3.11
CA PHE A 63 16.98 -0.92 -2.21
C PHE A 63 18.43 -0.44 -2.34
#